data_AF-D1YHZ0-F1
#
_entry.id   AF-D1YHZ0-F1
#
_cell.length_a   1.000
_cell.length_b   1.000
_cell.length_c   1.000
_cell.angle_alpha   90.00
_cell.angle_beta   90.00
_cell.angle_gamma   90.00
#
_symmetry.space_group_name_H-M   'P 1'
#
loop_
_entity.id
_entity.type
_entity.pdbx_description
1 polymer ?
#
loop_
_entity_poly.entity_id
_entity_poly.type
_entity_poly.pdbx_seq_one_letter_code
_entity_poly.pdbx_strand_id
1 'polypeptide(L)' 'MTLTPMDIHNKEFATKLRGYDSKQVDSFLDRIVDAYGDALDQIVDLKNENVELKNVLINMTK' A
#
# COMPACT_ATOMS: atom_id res chain seq x y z
N MET A 1 11.56 4.96 4.74
CA MET A 1 11.27 5.03 3.29
C MET A 1 10.23 3.96 2.99
N THR A 2 9.00 4.36 2.71
CA THR A 2 7.92 3.46 2.32
C THR A 2 7.80 3.51 0.81
N LEU A 3 7.82 2.35 0.16
CA LEU A 3 7.51 2.23 -1.26
C LEU A 3 6.07 2.75 -1.49
N THR A 4 5.82 3.42 -2.60
CA THR A 4 4.45 3.69 -3.07
C THR A 4 4.00 2.59 -4.03
N PRO A 5 2.69 2.38 -4.25
CA PRO A 5 2.21 1.50 -5.31
C PRO A 5 2.84 1.82 -6.67
N MET A 6 3.04 3.12 -6.96
CA MET A 6 3.68 3.58 -8.19
C MET A 6 5.16 3.20 -8.28
N ASP A 7 5.89 3.23 -7.15
CA ASP A 7 7.29 2.79 -7.11
C ASP A 7 7.42 1.28 -7.36
N ILE A 8 6.43 0.50 -6.93
CA ILE A 8 6.37 -0.95 -7.17
C ILE A 8 6.06 -1.22 -8.64
N HIS A 9 5.08 -0.51 -9.21
CA HIS A 9 4.69 -0.64 -10.61
C HIS A 9 5.82 -0.25 -11.59
N ASN A 10 6.52 0.87 -11.32
CA ASN A 10 7.59 1.37 -12.18
C ASN A 10 8.94 0.64 -11.96
N LYS A 11 8.96 -0.44 -11.16
CA LYS A 11 10.20 -1.10 -10.80
C LYS A 11 10.76 -1.92 -11.95
N GLU A 12 11.89 -1.47 -12.50
CA GLU A 12 12.65 -2.27 -13.45
C GLU A 12 13.66 -3.19 -12.75
N PHE A 13 13.72 -4.45 -13.21
CA PHE A 13 14.66 -5.46 -12.73
C PHE A 13 15.67 -5.82 -13.81
N ALA A 14 16.95 -5.94 -13.43
CA ALA A 14 17.98 -6.42 -14.34
C ALA A 14 17.81 -7.92 -14.63
N THR A 15 17.89 -8.30 -15.89
CA THR A 15 17.82 -9.70 -16.32
C THR A 15 19.16 -10.42 -16.08
N LYS A 16 19.10 -11.69 -15.63
CA LYS A 16 20.28 -12.57 -15.49
C LYS A 16 19.98 -13.97 -16.02
N LEU A 17 21.02 -14.70 -16.42
CA LEU A 17 20.91 -16.09 -16.84
C LEU A 17 20.35 -16.94 -15.68
N ARG A 18 19.24 -17.65 -15.91
CA ARG A 18 18.44 -18.38 -14.90
C ARG A 18 17.69 -17.48 -13.89
N GLY A 19 17.19 -16.33 -14.34
CA GLY A 19 16.25 -15.50 -13.57
C GLY A 19 14.81 -16.03 -13.60
N TYR A 20 13.93 -15.40 -12.83
CA TYR A 20 12.49 -15.62 -12.92
C TYR A 20 11.93 -15.19 -14.27
N ASP A 21 10.83 -15.82 -14.69
CA ASP A 21 10.07 -15.38 -15.86
C ASP A 21 9.48 -13.99 -15.58
N SER A 22 9.78 -13.03 -16.45
CA SER A 22 9.35 -11.64 -16.25
C SER A 22 7.84 -11.52 -16.16
N LYS A 23 7.06 -12.27 -16.95
CA LYS A 23 5.60 -12.20 -16.93
C LYS A 23 5.01 -12.74 -15.63
N GLN A 24 5.65 -13.75 -15.04
CA GLN A 24 5.23 -14.25 -13.73
C GLN A 24 5.52 -13.24 -12.62
N VAL A 25 6.67 -12.57 -12.70
CA VAL A 25 7.02 -11.49 -11.77
C VAL A 25 6.05 -10.32 -11.92
N ASP A 26 5.79 -9.87 -13.15
CA ASP A 26 4.89 -8.74 -13.43
C ASP A 26 3.47 -9.03 -12.90
N SER A 27 2.90 -10.20 -13.21
CA SER A 27 1.58 -10.59 -12.73
C SER A 27 1.50 -10.68 -11.20
N PHE A 28 2.60 -11.04 -10.54
CA PHE A 28 2.66 -11.05 -9.08
C PHE A 28 2.78 -9.63 -8.51
N LEU A 29 3.56 -8.76 -9.16
CA LEU A 29 3.71 -7.35 -8.76
C LEU A 29 2.40 -6.57 -8.94
N ASP A 30 1.62 -6.83 -9.98
CA ASP A 30 0.28 -6.23 -10.15
C ASP A 30 -0.61 -6.50 -8.94
N ARG A 31 -0.65 -7.77 -8.48
CA ARG A 31 -1.41 -8.15 -7.27
C ARG A 31 -0.89 -7.48 -6.00
N ILE A 32 0.42 -7.23 -5.92
CA ILE A 32 1.02 -6.51 -4.79
C ILE A 32 0.64 -5.04 -4.84
N VAL A 33 0.66 -4.41 -6.02
CA VAL A 33 0.27 -3.01 -6.21
C VAL A 33 -1.16 -2.81 -5.74
N ASP A 34 -2.08 -3.66 -6.19
CA ASP A 34 -3.50 -3.61 -5.79
C ASP A 34 -3.66 -3.77 -4.27
N ALA A 35 -3.10 -4.83 -3.70
CA ALA A 35 -3.23 -5.10 -2.26
C ALA A 35 -2.57 -4.01 -1.39
N TYR A 36 -1.50 -3.39 -1.88
CA TYR A 36 -0.84 -2.30 -1.18
C TYR A 36 -1.65 -1.00 -1.27
N GLY A 37 -2.31 -0.75 -2.41
CA GLY A 37 -3.29 0.32 -2.55
C GLY A 37 -4.43 0.17 -1.54
N ASP A 38 -5.07 -1.00 -1.51
CA ASP A 38 -6.16 -1.31 -0.57
C ASP A 38 -5.73 -1.11 0.89
N ALA A 39 -4.52 -1.53 1.25
CA ALA A 39 -3.99 -1.36 2.59
C ALA A 39 -3.76 0.11 2.95
N LEU A 40 -3.31 0.94 1.99
CA LEU A 40 -3.13 2.37 2.21
C LEU A 40 -4.47 3.08 2.41
N ASP A 41 -5.48 2.73 1.62
CA ASP A 41 -6.84 3.27 1.75
C ASP A 41 -7.43 2.93 3.12
N GLN A 42 -7.30 1.67 3.56
CA GLN A 42 -7.71 1.26 4.91
C GLN A 42 -7.00 2.03 6.02
N ILE A 43 -5.69 2.33 5.86
CA ILE A 43 -4.95 3.13 6.83
C ILE A 43 -5.49 4.56 6.89
N VAL A 44 -5.86 5.15 5.75
CA VAL A 44 -6.45 6.50 5.70
C VAL A 44 -7.80 6.51 6.40
N ASP A 45 -8.66 5.54 6.09
CA ASP A 45 -9.99 5.42 6.70
C ASP A 45 -9.91 5.26 8.22
N LEU A 46 -9.08 4.33 8.69
CA LEU A 46 -8.86 4.10 10.12
C LEU A 46 -8.31 5.34 10.83
N LYS A 47 -7.43 6.12 10.17
CA LYS A 47 -6.92 7.37 10.73
C LYS A 47 -8.02 8.41 10.87
N ASN A 48 -8.89 8.54 9.87
CA ASN A 48 -10.02 9.46 9.91
C ASN A 48 -11.00 9.09 11.02
N GLU A 49 -11.37 7.81 11.13
CA GLU A 49 -12.21 7.31 12.22
C GLU A 49 -11.57 7.58 13.59
N ASN A 50 -10.25 7.37 13.73
CA ASN A 50 -9.53 7.65 14.97
C ASN A 50 -9.59 9.13 15.37
N VAL A 51 -9.52 10.03 14.39
CA VAL A 51 -9.65 11.48 14.62
C VAL A 51 -11.07 11.83 15.07
N GLU A 52 -12.09 11.29 14.42
CA GLU A 52 -13.49 11.49 14.79
C GLU A 52 -13.78 10.99 16.21
N LEU A 53 -13.35 9.77 16.54
CA LEU A 53 -13.50 9.20 17.87
C LEU A 53 -12.81 10.04 18.95
N LYS A 54 -11.60 10.54 18.67
CA LYS A 54 -10.88 11.45 19.59
C LYS A 54 -11.63 12.76 19.81
N ASN A 55 -12.23 13.33 18.77
CA ASN A 55 -13.02 14.56 18.90
C ASN A 55 -14.27 14.34 19.76
N VAL A 56 -14.96 13.20 19.57
CA VAL A 56 -16.11 12.82 20.41
C VAL A 56 -15.67 12.68 21.88
N LEU A 57 -14.58 11.96 22.15
CA LEU A 57 -14.06 11.79 23.51
C LEU A 57 -13.73 13.13 24.18
N ILE A 58 -13.06 14.03 23.46
CA ILE A 58 -12.72 15.37 23.95
C ILE A 58 -13.98 16.17 24.30
N ASN A 59 -15.02 16.09 23.47
CA ASN A 59 -16.27 16.81 23.73
C ASN A 59 -17.06 16.24 24.91
N MET A 60 -16.88 14.96 25.24
CA MET A 60 -17.54 14.31 26.39
C MET A 60 -16.78 14.48 27.71
N THR A 61 -15.49 14.83 27.66
CA THR A 61 -14.66 15.08 28.86
C THR A 61 -14.57 16.57 29.23
N LYS A 62 -15.15 17.44 28.41
CA LYS A 62 -15.38 18.86 28.71
C LYS A 62 -16.73 19.04 29.38
#